data_AF-A0A540VQC0-F1
#
_entry.id   AF-A0A540VQC0-F1
#
_cell.length_a   1.000
_cell.length_b   1.000
_cell.length_c   1.000
_cell.angle_alpha   90.00
_cell.angle_beta   90.00
_cell.angle_gamma   90.00
#
_symmetry.space_group_name_H-M   'P 1'
#
loop_
_entity.id
_entity.type
_entity.pdbx_description
1 polymer ?
#
loop_
_entity_poly.entity_id
_entity_poly.type
_entity_poly.pdbx_seq_one_letter_code
_entity_poly.pdbx_strand_id
1 'polypeptide(L)'
;RGNRIDKKYLYRMLNNRAYIGEAVHKGESYPGEHDAIIDRETWDRVHAILQESPRKRAMRTRAKTPALLKGLLYGPDGAAFSPTHTRKGDRLYRYYVSQTVLKHGAGSCPVGRVPAGEIEAAVIDQLRAVFRQPEVIAGTWKAARAHADDITESDARAALQQLDPLWDELFPAEQARIVEVLVERVEIGTDGLNVRLRVDGLGGLAREMLAGGIEAAA
;
A
#
# COMPACT_ATOMS: atom_id res chain seq x y z
N ARG A 1 -26.17 31.42 -16.02
CA ARG A 1 -24.91 30.65 -16.18
C ARG A 1 -24.43 30.25 -14.80
N GLY A 2 -24.24 28.96 -14.53
CA GLY A 2 -23.73 28.48 -13.24
C GLY A 2 -22.20 28.45 -13.21
N ASN A 3 -21.61 28.69 -12.04
CA ASN A 3 -20.18 28.49 -11.81
C ASN A 3 -19.85 27.00 -11.72
N ARG A 4 -18.61 26.62 -12.09
CA ARG A 4 -18.12 25.24 -11.91
C ARG A 4 -18.13 24.88 -10.41
N ILE A 5 -18.57 23.66 -10.11
CA ILE A 5 -18.48 23.10 -8.76
C ILE A 5 -16.99 22.85 -8.47
N ASP A 6 -16.46 23.56 -7.49
CA ASP A 6 -15.07 23.44 -7.05
C ASP A 6 -14.98 22.94 -5.59
N LYS A 7 -13.77 22.72 -5.10
CA LYS A 7 -13.54 22.25 -3.72
C LYS A 7 -14.18 23.19 -2.69
N LYS A 8 -14.11 24.51 -2.88
CA LYS A 8 -14.66 25.48 -1.94
C LYS A 8 -16.19 25.39 -1.87
N TYR A 9 -16.83 25.18 -3.03
CA TYR A 9 -18.26 24.96 -3.14
C TYR A 9 -18.69 23.71 -2.36
N LEU A 10 -17.98 22.59 -2.54
CA LEU A 10 -18.27 21.35 -1.83
C LEU A 10 -18.11 21.48 -0.31
N TYR A 11 -17.04 22.13 0.17
CA TYR A 11 -16.88 22.36 1.61
C TYR A 11 -17.99 23.23 2.18
N ARG A 12 -18.43 24.27 1.45
CA ARG A 12 -19.56 25.10 1.87
C ARG A 12 -20.85 24.30 1.92
N MET A 13 -21.07 23.42 0.95
CA MET A 13 -22.24 22.53 0.92
C MET A 13 -22.23 21.58 2.12
N LEU A 14 -21.12 20.89 2.37
CA LEU A 14 -21.02 19.91 3.47
C LEU A 14 -21.11 20.53 4.87
N ASN A 15 -20.89 21.84 5.01
CA ASN A 15 -21.06 22.58 6.27
C ASN A 15 -22.41 23.31 6.36
N ASN A 16 -23.32 23.15 5.40
CA ASN A 16 -24.61 23.84 5.40
C ASN A 16 -25.62 23.11 6.29
N ARG A 17 -25.87 23.67 7.49
CA ARG A 17 -26.80 23.11 8.48
C ARG A 17 -28.27 23.14 8.03
N ALA A 18 -28.60 23.82 6.94
CA ALA A 18 -29.92 23.71 6.33
C ALA A 18 -30.28 22.26 5.98
N TYR A 19 -29.31 21.40 5.65
CA TYR A 19 -29.59 20.00 5.31
C TYR A 19 -30.10 19.15 6.47
N ILE A 20 -29.87 19.58 7.72
CA ILE A 20 -30.37 18.93 8.93
C ILE A 20 -31.56 19.67 9.54
N GLY A 21 -32.24 20.52 8.76
CA GLY A 21 -33.43 21.24 9.21
C GLY A 21 -33.12 22.44 10.10
N GLU A 22 -31.88 22.95 10.11
CA GLU A 22 -31.49 24.09 10.96
C GLU A 22 -31.26 25.37 10.15
N ALA A 23 -31.56 26.51 10.75
CA ALA A 23 -31.28 27.84 10.23
C ALA A 23 -30.14 28.50 11.03
N VAL A 24 -29.12 29.02 10.33
CA VAL A 24 -27.96 29.66 10.95
C VAL A 24 -28.08 31.18 10.86
N HIS A 25 -28.05 31.87 11.99
CA HIS A 25 -27.99 33.33 12.06
C HIS A 25 -26.81 33.78 12.91
N LYS A 26 -25.93 34.62 12.34
CA LYS A 26 -24.75 35.18 13.02
C LYS A 26 -23.86 34.15 13.75
N GLY A 27 -23.82 32.92 13.25
CA GLY A 27 -23.00 31.84 13.81
C GLY A 27 -23.71 30.95 14.82
N GLU A 28 -24.93 31.29 15.24
CA GLU A 28 -25.79 30.45 16.05
C GLU A 28 -26.79 29.68 15.19
N SER A 29 -27.11 28.46 15.60
CA SER A 29 -27.99 27.56 14.88
C SER A 29 -29.30 27.35 15.63
N TYR A 30 -30.40 27.42 14.90
CA TYR A 30 -31.77 27.33 15.41
C TYR A 30 -32.55 26.28 14.62
N PRO A 31 -33.58 25.63 15.20
CA PRO A 31 -34.52 24.82 14.44
C PRO A 31 -35.17 25.64 13.32
N GLY A 32 -35.04 25.15 12.08
CA GLY A 32 -35.69 25.74 10.91
C GLY A 32 -37.11 25.22 10.76
N GLU A 33 -37.91 25.91 9.95
CA GLU A 33 -39.28 25.49 9.61
C GLU A 33 -39.32 24.44 8.49
N HIS A 34 -38.19 24.15 7.86
CA HIS A 34 -38.08 23.19 6.77
C HIS A 34 -37.65 21.81 7.26
N ASP A 35 -38.14 20.77 6.58
CA ASP A 35 -37.74 19.40 6.86
C ASP A 35 -36.25 19.17 6.55
N ALA A 36 -35.63 18.35 7.39
CA ALA A 36 -34.27 17.90 7.14
C ALA A 36 -34.20 17.06 5.86
N ILE A 37 -33.20 17.33 5.03
CA ILE A 37 -32.93 16.58 3.80
C ILE A 37 -32.12 15.32 4.12
N ILE A 38 -31.28 15.37 5.16
CA ILE A 38 -30.49 14.23 5.66
C ILE A 38 -30.65 14.09 7.17
N ASP A 39 -30.50 12.87 7.66
CA ASP A 39 -30.55 12.58 9.08
C ASP A 39 -29.29 13.06 9.82
N ARG A 40 -29.41 13.17 11.15
CA ARG A 40 -28.34 13.68 12.01
C ARG A 40 -27.14 12.74 12.07
N GLU A 41 -27.36 11.43 12.01
CA GLU A 41 -26.30 10.44 12.07
C GLU A 41 -25.39 10.54 10.84
N THR A 42 -25.98 10.67 9.65
CA THR A 42 -25.25 10.90 8.40
C THR A 42 -24.46 12.21 8.45
N TRP A 43 -25.07 13.29 8.97
CA TRP A 43 -24.38 14.58 9.15
C TRP A 43 -23.16 14.46 10.07
N ASP A 44 -23.30 13.79 11.21
CA ASP A 44 -22.24 13.63 12.21
C ASP A 44 -21.09 12.77 11.67
N ARG A 45 -21.39 11.69 10.93
CA ARG A 45 -20.37 10.87 10.26
C ARG A 45 -19.55 11.68 9.25
N VAL A 46 -20.19 12.53 8.44
CA VAL A 46 -19.50 13.42 7.49
C VAL A 46 -18.58 14.39 8.24
N HIS A 47 -19.05 14.98 9.34
CA HIS A 47 -18.25 15.93 10.12
C HIS A 47 -17.10 15.25 10.86
N ALA A 48 -17.27 14.01 11.34
CA ALA A 48 -16.17 13.20 11.86
C ALA A 48 -15.05 13.02 10.82
N ILE A 49 -15.41 12.76 9.55
CA ILE A 49 -14.44 12.65 8.45
C ILE A 49 -13.78 14.00 8.14
N LEU A 50 -14.52 15.12 8.21
CA LEU A 50 -13.96 16.46 7.97
C LEU A 50 -12.97 16.89 9.07
N GLN A 51 -13.21 16.48 10.32
CA GLN A 51 -12.33 16.71 11.47
C GLN A 51 -11.06 15.85 11.42
N GLU A 52 -11.01 14.78 10.61
CA GLU A 52 -9.77 14.04 10.41
C GLU A 52 -8.67 14.95 9.84
N SER A 53 -7.51 14.94 10.49
CA SER A 53 -6.34 15.72 10.08
C SER A 53 -6.06 15.53 8.58
N PRO A 54 -5.85 16.63 7.83
CA PRO A 54 -5.45 16.55 6.41
C PRO A 54 -4.24 15.64 6.17
N ARG A 55 -3.34 15.53 7.16
CA ARG A 55 -2.19 14.61 7.11
C ARG A 55 -2.62 13.13 7.16
N LYS A 56 -3.56 12.76 8.03
CA LYS A 56 -4.11 11.40 8.11
C LYS A 56 -4.93 11.04 6.86
N ARG A 57 -5.72 11.98 6.34
CA ARG A 57 -6.44 11.81 5.07
C ARG A 57 -5.50 11.66 3.87
N ALA A 58 -4.47 12.51 3.78
CA ALA A 58 -3.43 12.38 2.76
C ALA A 58 -2.65 11.06 2.89
N MET A 59 -2.42 10.57 4.11
CA MET A 59 -1.81 9.27 4.36
C MET A 59 -2.69 8.13 3.83
N ARG A 60 -4.00 8.15 4.08
CA ARG A 60 -4.98 7.19 3.53
C ARG A 60 -5.05 7.25 1.99
N THR A 61 -5.07 8.44 1.39
CA THR A 61 -5.05 8.59 -0.07
C THR A 61 -3.73 8.10 -0.67
N ARG A 62 -2.59 8.35 -0.02
CA ARG A 62 -1.28 7.80 -0.41
C ARG A 62 -1.20 6.29 -0.23
N ALA A 63 -1.89 5.73 0.76
CA ALA A 63 -2.03 4.28 0.94
C ALA A 63 -2.87 3.63 -0.18
N LYS A 64 -3.75 4.38 -0.85
CA LYS A 64 -4.49 3.90 -2.04
C LYS A 64 -3.63 3.84 -3.32
N THR A 65 -2.47 4.49 -3.35
CA THR A 65 -1.52 4.29 -4.46
C THR A 65 -0.66 3.09 -4.12
N PRO A 66 -0.76 1.96 -4.85
CA PRO A 66 0.07 0.79 -4.59
C PRO A 66 1.53 1.18 -4.82
N ALA A 67 2.29 1.14 -3.74
CA ALA A 67 3.73 1.33 -3.70
C ALA A 67 4.28 0.14 -2.92
N LEU A 68 4.58 -0.92 -3.65
CA LEU A 68 4.91 -2.25 -3.12
C LEU A 68 6.11 -2.19 -2.17
N LEU A 69 7.10 -1.35 -2.48
CA LEU A 69 8.37 -1.25 -1.77
C LEU A 69 8.42 -0.09 -0.76
N LYS A 70 7.26 0.48 -0.41
CA LYS A 70 7.20 1.59 0.53
C LYS A 70 7.76 1.18 1.89
N GLY A 71 8.83 1.84 2.31
CA GLY A 71 9.51 1.55 3.58
C GLY A 71 10.51 0.39 3.51
N LEU A 72 10.59 -0.29 2.36
CA LEU A 72 11.48 -1.44 2.15
C LEU A 72 12.70 -1.08 1.27
N LEU A 73 12.60 -0.04 0.42
CA LEU A 73 13.65 0.34 -0.52
C LEU A 73 14.64 1.37 0.05
N TYR A 74 15.95 1.11 -0.11
CA TYR A 74 17.05 1.93 0.38
C TYR A 74 18.17 2.07 -0.65
N GLY A 75 18.82 3.22 -0.66
CA GLY A 75 19.93 3.53 -1.56
C GLY A 75 21.31 3.16 -1.03
N PRO A 76 22.36 3.42 -1.83
CA PRO A 76 23.74 3.13 -1.47
C PRO A 76 24.26 3.99 -0.31
N ASP A 77 23.63 5.14 -0.08
CA ASP A 77 23.86 6.03 1.06
C ASP A 77 23.11 5.61 2.33
N GLY A 78 22.43 4.45 2.30
CA GLY A 78 21.61 3.95 3.40
C GLY A 78 20.26 4.68 3.55
N ALA A 79 19.98 5.70 2.75
CA ALA A 79 18.75 6.47 2.85
C ALA A 79 17.57 5.71 2.23
N ALA A 80 16.43 5.76 2.91
CA ALA A 80 15.20 5.16 2.39
C ALA A 80 14.68 5.92 1.16
N PHE A 81 13.99 5.21 0.29
CA PHE A 81 13.31 5.79 -0.85
C PHE A 81 11.82 5.95 -0.56
N SER A 82 11.27 7.09 -0.95
CA SER A 82 9.85 7.40 -0.80
C SER A 82 9.13 7.28 -2.14
N PRO A 83 7.93 6.66 -2.19
CA PRO A 83 7.13 6.64 -3.40
C PRO A 83 6.61 8.05 -3.71
N THR A 84 6.74 8.43 -4.97
CA THR A 84 6.28 9.70 -5.52
C THR A 84 5.57 9.43 -6.83
N HIS A 85 4.72 10.35 -7.25
CA HIS A 85 4.11 10.28 -8.56
C HIS A 85 3.96 11.66 -9.17
N THR A 86 3.91 11.70 -10.49
CA THR A 86 3.52 12.88 -11.25
C THR A 86 2.48 12.47 -12.30
N ARG A 87 1.58 13.38 -12.67
CA ARG A 87 0.56 13.13 -13.68
C ARG A 87 0.78 14.08 -14.85
N LYS A 88 0.83 13.53 -16.07
CA LYS A 88 0.89 14.30 -17.31
C LYS A 88 -0.29 13.89 -18.19
N GLY A 89 -1.27 14.78 -18.33
CA GLY A 89 -2.55 14.43 -18.96
C GLY A 89 -3.25 13.33 -18.16
N ASP A 90 -3.57 12.23 -18.84
CA ASP A 90 -4.17 11.06 -18.18
C ASP A 90 -3.15 10.06 -17.61
N ARG A 91 -1.87 10.18 -17.99
CA ARG A 91 -0.83 9.21 -17.60
C ARG A 91 -0.27 9.52 -16.21
N LEU A 92 -0.30 8.53 -15.32
CA LEU A 92 0.33 8.55 -14.00
C LEU A 92 1.73 7.92 -14.08
N TYR A 93 2.75 8.69 -13.73
CA TYR A 93 4.13 8.22 -13.62
C TYR A 93 4.48 8.03 -12.15
N ARG A 94 4.97 6.84 -11.79
CA ARG A 94 5.31 6.46 -10.42
C ARG A 94 6.82 6.26 -10.29
N TYR A 95 7.41 6.78 -9.22
CA TYR A 95 8.84 6.71 -8.94
C TYR A 95 9.10 6.48 -7.46
N TYR A 96 10.21 5.82 -7.15
CA TYR A 96 10.83 5.89 -5.83
C TYR A 96 11.95 6.93 -5.87
N VAL A 97 12.01 7.81 -4.87
CA VAL A 97 13.01 8.89 -4.80
C VAL A 97 13.75 8.83 -3.48
N SER A 98 15.07 8.91 -3.52
CA SER A 98 15.91 8.92 -2.31
C SER A 98 15.51 10.07 -1.39
N GLN A 99 15.38 9.78 -0.08
CA GLN A 99 15.17 10.83 0.91
C GLN A 99 16.33 11.83 0.97
N THR A 100 17.55 11.41 0.64
CA THR A 100 18.71 12.31 0.52
C THR A 100 18.47 13.35 -0.56
N VAL A 101 17.99 12.93 -1.73
CA VAL A 101 17.65 13.86 -2.83
C VAL A 101 16.48 14.78 -2.47
N LEU A 102 15.48 14.28 -1.75
CA LEU A 102 14.36 15.11 -1.29
C LEU A 102 14.79 16.19 -0.28
N LYS A 103 15.83 15.94 0.52
CA LYS A 103 16.33 16.87 1.55
C LYS A 103 17.43 17.80 1.04
N HIS A 104 18.33 17.29 0.21
CA HIS A 104 19.58 17.96 -0.17
C HIS A 104 19.66 18.34 -1.66
N GLY A 105 18.66 17.96 -2.46
CA GLY A 105 18.56 18.33 -3.88
C GLY A 105 19.14 17.28 -4.83
N ALA A 106 19.11 17.60 -6.13
CA ALA A 106 19.60 16.70 -7.17
C ALA A 106 21.13 16.49 -7.07
N GLY A 107 21.58 15.28 -7.38
CA GLY A 107 23.01 14.92 -7.34
C GLY A 107 23.54 14.52 -5.96
N SER A 108 22.74 14.64 -4.90
CA SER A 108 23.16 14.27 -3.53
C SER A 108 23.15 12.77 -3.25
N CYS A 109 22.61 11.95 -4.16
CA CYS A 109 22.63 10.49 -4.09
C CYS A 109 22.96 9.93 -5.49
N PRO A 110 23.85 8.92 -5.60
CA PRO A 110 24.16 8.27 -6.89
C PRO A 110 22.93 7.69 -7.57
N VAL A 111 22.02 7.10 -6.80
CA VAL A 111 20.73 6.59 -7.27
C VAL A 111 19.64 7.54 -6.81
N GLY A 112 19.39 8.60 -7.57
CA GLY A 112 18.48 9.67 -7.12
C GLY A 112 16.99 9.31 -7.22
N ARG A 113 16.59 8.65 -8.31
CA ARG A 113 15.19 8.30 -8.64
C ARG A 113 15.14 7.01 -9.45
N VAL A 114 14.10 6.21 -9.24
CA VAL A 114 13.90 4.93 -9.93
C VAL A 114 12.43 4.79 -10.36
N PRO A 115 12.13 4.34 -11.58
CA PRO A 115 10.76 4.04 -12.00
C PRO A 115 10.15 2.95 -11.12
N ALA A 116 8.95 3.19 -10.58
CA ALA A 116 8.32 2.24 -9.65
C ALA A 116 7.98 0.91 -10.33
N GLY A 117 7.46 0.94 -11.56
CA GLY A 117 7.10 -0.29 -12.27
C GLY A 117 8.30 -1.23 -12.51
N GLU A 118 9.45 -0.68 -12.88
CA GLU A 118 10.66 -1.46 -13.15
C GLU A 118 11.25 -2.08 -11.88
N ILE A 119 11.39 -1.29 -10.81
CA ILE A 119 11.95 -1.81 -9.55
C ILE A 119 11.01 -2.79 -8.85
N GLU A 120 9.70 -2.55 -8.91
CA GLU A 120 8.70 -3.46 -8.34
C GLU A 120 8.71 -4.80 -9.08
N ALA A 121 8.75 -4.78 -10.42
CA ALA A 121 8.86 -6.00 -11.23
C ALA A 121 10.16 -6.76 -10.93
N ALA A 122 11.30 -6.07 -10.87
CA ALA A 122 12.59 -6.71 -10.58
C ALA A 122 12.61 -7.40 -9.20
N VAL A 123 12.01 -6.77 -8.18
CA VAL A 123 11.89 -7.39 -6.84
C VAL A 123 10.96 -8.60 -6.87
N ILE A 124 9.83 -8.53 -7.57
CA ILE A 124 8.90 -9.66 -7.72
C ILE A 124 9.60 -10.83 -8.43
N ASP A 125 10.31 -10.57 -9.53
CA ASP A 125 11.02 -11.60 -10.28
C ASP A 125 12.12 -12.26 -9.44
N GLN A 126 12.83 -11.49 -8.61
CA GLN A 126 13.81 -12.04 -7.69
C GLN A 126 13.16 -12.90 -6.60
N LEU A 127 12.03 -12.46 -6.03
CA LEU A 127 11.27 -13.27 -5.07
C LEU A 127 10.81 -14.60 -5.69
N ARG A 128 10.27 -14.57 -6.91
CA ARG A 128 9.87 -15.75 -7.68
C ARG A 128 11.03 -16.71 -7.88
N ALA A 129 12.22 -16.20 -8.21
CA ALA A 129 13.40 -17.02 -8.37
C ALA A 129 13.82 -17.68 -7.05
N VAL A 130 13.75 -16.94 -5.93
CA VAL A 130 14.14 -17.45 -4.61
C VAL A 130 13.19 -18.55 -4.11
N PHE A 131 11.87 -18.44 -4.32
CA PHE A 131 10.93 -19.51 -3.92
C PHE A 131 11.17 -20.86 -4.63
N ARG A 132 11.84 -20.84 -5.79
CA ARG A 132 12.19 -22.07 -6.53
C ARG A 132 13.49 -22.72 -6.05
N GLN A 133 14.24 -22.08 -5.15
CA GLN A 133 15.51 -22.61 -4.66
C GLN A 133 15.30 -23.79 -3.69
N PRO A 134 16.03 -24.91 -3.83
CA PRO A 134 15.90 -26.07 -2.95
C PRO A 134 16.05 -25.76 -1.47
N GLU A 135 16.93 -24.83 -1.11
CA GLU A 135 17.20 -24.43 0.27
C GLU A 135 16.00 -23.71 0.89
N VAL A 136 15.30 -22.89 0.11
CA VAL A 136 14.08 -22.18 0.53
C VAL A 136 12.93 -23.16 0.69
N ILE A 137 12.80 -24.12 -0.21
CA ILE A 137 11.80 -25.18 -0.12
C ILE A 137 12.04 -26.02 1.14
N ALA A 138 13.28 -26.48 1.37
CA ALA A 138 13.64 -27.27 2.53
C ALA A 138 13.48 -26.47 3.84
N GLY A 139 13.85 -25.19 3.85
CA GLY A 139 13.68 -24.30 5.00
C GLY A 139 12.20 -24.05 5.31
N THR A 140 11.38 -23.83 4.29
CA THR A 140 9.93 -23.64 4.41
C THR A 140 9.27 -24.90 4.92
N TRP A 141 9.65 -26.08 4.39
CA TRP A 141 9.19 -27.37 4.90
C TRP A 141 9.54 -27.56 6.38
N LYS A 142 10.80 -27.31 6.76
CA LYS A 142 11.24 -27.43 8.15
C LYS A 142 10.47 -26.50 9.09
N ALA A 143 10.20 -25.27 8.66
CA ALA A 143 9.41 -24.31 9.43
C ALA A 143 7.94 -24.73 9.52
N ALA A 144 7.36 -25.26 8.45
CA ALA A 144 5.98 -25.73 8.44
C ALA A 144 5.79 -26.97 9.34
N ARG A 145 6.74 -27.91 9.30
CA ARG A 145 6.73 -29.13 10.12
C ARG A 145 6.79 -28.87 11.62
N ALA A 146 7.37 -27.76 12.05
CA ALA A 146 7.36 -27.36 13.47
C ALA A 146 5.94 -27.10 14.02
N HIS A 147 4.94 -26.98 13.14
CA HIS A 147 3.57 -26.64 13.49
C HIS A 147 2.52 -27.64 12.97
N ALA A 148 2.88 -28.52 12.02
CA ALA A 148 2.04 -29.60 11.52
C ALA A 148 2.91 -30.77 11.02
N ASP A 149 2.78 -31.94 11.66
CA ASP A 149 3.67 -33.09 11.44
C ASP A 149 3.46 -33.82 10.10
N ASP A 150 2.37 -33.54 9.40
CA ASP A 150 1.92 -34.22 8.18
C ASP A 150 2.37 -33.53 6.88
N ILE A 151 3.01 -32.36 6.95
CA ILE A 151 3.48 -31.63 5.77
C ILE A 151 4.76 -32.26 5.22
N THR A 152 4.72 -32.71 3.97
CA THR A 152 5.90 -33.21 3.26
C THR A 152 6.68 -32.09 2.56
N GLU A 153 7.94 -32.34 2.22
CA GLU A 153 8.74 -31.40 1.43
C GLU A 153 8.14 -31.18 0.02
N SER A 154 7.48 -32.21 -0.52
CA SER A 154 6.77 -32.12 -1.80
C SER A 154 5.59 -31.16 -1.73
N ASP A 155 4.86 -31.14 -0.61
CA ASP A 155 3.72 -30.24 -0.40
C ASP A 155 4.19 -28.79 -0.28
N ALA A 156 5.28 -28.54 0.46
CA ALA A 156 5.89 -27.22 0.56
C ALA A 156 6.39 -26.71 -0.81
N ARG A 157 6.99 -27.61 -1.61
CA ARG A 157 7.42 -27.30 -2.98
C ARG A 157 6.23 -26.95 -3.87
N ALA A 158 5.17 -27.77 -3.83
CA ALA A 158 3.98 -27.55 -4.64
C ALA A 158 3.28 -26.23 -4.28
N ALA A 159 3.15 -25.92 -3.00
CA ALA A 159 2.60 -24.65 -2.52
C ALA A 159 3.43 -23.45 -3.02
N LEU A 160 4.76 -23.47 -2.84
CA LEU A 160 5.63 -22.40 -3.32
C LEU A 160 5.60 -22.23 -4.85
N GLN A 161 5.40 -23.31 -5.61
CA GLN A 161 5.24 -23.26 -7.07
C GLN A 161 3.86 -22.73 -7.50
N GLN A 162 2.80 -23.01 -6.74
CA GLN A 162 1.45 -22.48 -6.99
C GLN A 162 1.33 -20.99 -6.66
N LEU A 163 2.21 -20.44 -5.82
CA LEU A 163 2.20 -19.01 -5.49
C LEU A 163 2.45 -18.13 -6.72
N ASP A 164 3.23 -18.61 -7.69
CA ASP A 164 3.65 -17.86 -8.86
C ASP A 164 2.49 -17.46 -9.81
N PRO A 165 1.64 -18.40 -10.28
CA PRO A 165 0.46 -18.04 -11.07
C PRO A 165 -0.59 -17.26 -10.26
N LEU A 166 -0.71 -17.55 -8.96
CA LEU A 166 -1.68 -16.89 -8.10
C LEU A 166 -1.29 -15.43 -7.80
N TRP A 167 0.01 -15.11 -7.81
CA TRP A 167 0.52 -13.76 -7.54
C TRP A 167 -0.11 -12.68 -8.44
N ASP A 168 -0.28 -12.97 -9.72
CA ASP A 168 -0.81 -12.02 -10.69
C ASP A 168 -2.33 -11.85 -10.58
N GLU A 169 -3.01 -12.78 -9.92
CA GLU A 169 -4.45 -12.72 -9.61
C GLU A 169 -4.73 -11.99 -8.28
N LEU A 170 -3.71 -11.82 -7.42
CA LEU A 170 -3.84 -11.11 -6.15
C LEU A 170 -4.14 -9.61 -6.35
N PHE A 171 -5.04 -9.09 -5.51
CA PHE A 171 -5.24 -7.65 -5.41
C PHE A 171 -3.93 -6.94 -4.99
N PRO A 172 -3.67 -5.70 -5.45
CA PRO A 172 -2.43 -4.99 -5.12
C PRO A 172 -2.15 -4.81 -3.62
N ALA A 173 -3.20 -4.77 -2.80
CA ALA A 173 -3.06 -4.69 -1.34
C ALA A 173 -2.48 -5.99 -0.76
N GLU A 174 -2.88 -7.13 -1.34
CA GLU A 174 -2.45 -8.46 -0.90
C GLU A 174 -1.02 -8.76 -1.36
N GLN A 175 -0.67 -8.38 -2.59
CA GLN A 175 0.72 -8.39 -3.05
C GLN A 175 1.62 -7.57 -2.11
N ALA A 176 1.18 -6.37 -1.70
CA ALA A 176 1.94 -5.54 -0.76
C ALA A 176 2.07 -6.17 0.63
N ARG A 177 1.00 -6.79 1.14
CA ARG A 177 1.03 -7.51 2.43
C ARG A 177 2.05 -8.64 2.39
N ILE A 178 2.03 -9.48 1.34
CA ILE A 178 2.95 -10.60 1.22
C ILE A 178 4.39 -10.09 1.08
N VAL A 179 4.65 -9.07 0.26
CA VAL A 179 6.00 -8.47 0.17
C VAL A 179 6.46 -7.95 1.53
N GLU A 180 5.61 -7.30 2.32
CA GLU A 180 5.97 -6.77 3.64
C GLU A 180 6.28 -7.88 4.67
N VAL A 181 5.67 -9.06 4.51
CA VAL A 181 5.95 -10.24 5.34
C VAL A 181 7.27 -10.89 4.94
N LEU A 182 7.54 -11.00 3.64
CA LEU A 182 8.69 -11.76 3.12
C LEU A 182 9.97 -10.94 3.03
N VAL A 183 9.88 -9.66 2.68
CA VAL A 183 11.02 -8.81 2.41
C VAL A 183 11.36 -8.00 3.65
N GLU A 184 12.59 -8.18 4.13
CA GLU A 184 13.14 -7.34 5.19
C GLU A 184 13.58 -6.00 4.63
N ARG A 185 14.33 -6.03 3.52
CA ARG A 185 15.01 -4.85 2.97
C ARG A 185 15.36 -5.04 1.50
N VAL A 186 15.18 -3.99 0.73
CA VAL A 186 15.60 -3.88 -0.67
C VAL A 186 16.67 -2.79 -0.76
N GLU A 187 17.85 -3.14 -1.25
CA GLU A 187 18.98 -2.23 -1.43
C GLU A 187 19.24 -2.04 -2.92
N ILE A 188 19.21 -0.79 -3.38
CA ILE A 188 19.54 -0.44 -4.76
C ILE A 188 20.89 0.28 -4.81
N GLY A 189 21.75 -0.17 -5.73
CA GLY A 189 23.02 0.46 -6.07
C GLY A 189 23.06 0.88 -7.54
N THR A 190 24.21 1.38 -7.99
CA THR A 190 24.43 1.72 -9.41
C THR A 190 24.50 0.50 -10.30
N ASP A 191 24.94 -0.64 -9.74
CA ASP A 191 25.26 -1.84 -10.51
C ASP A 191 24.20 -2.93 -10.35
N GLY A 192 23.18 -2.71 -9.52
CA GLY A 192 22.14 -3.69 -9.29
C GLY A 192 21.29 -3.47 -8.04
N LEU A 193 20.59 -4.53 -7.66
CA LEU A 193 19.59 -4.61 -6.62
C LEU A 193 19.90 -5.83 -5.75
N ASN A 194 19.73 -5.70 -4.43
CA ASN A 194 19.79 -6.80 -3.48
C ASN A 194 18.49 -6.84 -2.65
N VAL A 195 17.91 -8.03 -2.51
CA VAL A 195 16.68 -8.26 -1.72
C VAL A 195 17.02 -9.17 -0.55
N ARG A 196 16.85 -8.67 0.67
CA ARG A 196 16.99 -9.44 1.91
C ARG A 196 15.63 -9.93 2.37
N LEU A 197 15.54 -11.24 2.64
CA LEU A 197 14.31 -11.90 3.04
C LEU A 197 14.27 -12.19 4.53
N ARG A 198 13.06 -12.16 5.09
CA ARG A 198 12.79 -12.60 6.46
C ARG A 198 12.67 -14.12 6.48
N VAL A 199 13.51 -14.77 7.29
CA VAL A 199 13.49 -16.23 7.47
C VAL A 199 12.14 -16.71 8.02
N ASP A 200 11.56 -15.97 8.97
CA ASP A 200 10.26 -16.30 9.58
C ASP A 200 9.07 -16.04 8.64
N GLY A 201 9.22 -15.12 7.68
CA GLY A 201 8.17 -14.74 6.74
C GLY A 201 7.79 -15.89 5.79
N LEU A 202 8.78 -16.68 5.36
CA LEU A 202 8.59 -17.84 4.47
C LEU A 202 7.74 -18.93 5.14
N GLY A 203 8.02 -19.24 6.41
CA GLY A 203 7.23 -20.20 7.18
C GLY A 203 5.82 -19.71 7.51
N GLY A 204 5.63 -18.39 7.67
CA GLY A 204 4.32 -17.77 7.82
C GLY A 204 3.44 -17.93 6.58
N LEU A 205 3.97 -17.60 5.40
CA LEU A 205 3.24 -17.64 4.14
C LEU A 205 2.86 -19.07 3.75
N ALA A 206 3.77 -20.04 3.89
CA ALA A 206 3.48 -21.43 3.54
C ALA A 206 2.31 -22.01 4.34
N ARG A 207 2.15 -21.62 5.62
CA ARG A 207 0.99 -22.01 6.42
C ARG A 207 -0.31 -21.42 5.89
N GLU A 208 -0.28 -20.14 5.49
CA GLU A 208 -1.45 -19.45 4.95
C GLU A 208 -1.92 -20.06 3.61
N MET A 209 -0.96 -20.49 2.78
CA MET A 209 -1.24 -21.23 1.54
C MET A 209 -1.88 -22.59 1.80
N LEU A 210 -1.33 -23.37 2.74
CA LEU A 210 -1.85 -24.70 3.07
C LEU A 210 -3.22 -24.66 3.78
N ALA A 211 -3.52 -23.58 4.49
CA ALA A 211 -4.81 -23.38 5.15
C ALA A 211 -5.92 -22.87 4.21
N GLY A 212 -5.66 -22.71 2.90
CA GLY A 212 -6.61 -22.15 1.93
C GLY A 212 -6.92 -20.66 2.14
N GLY A 213 -6.10 -19.95 2.94
CA GLY A 213 -6.37 -18.56 3.31
C GLY A 213 -6.24 -17.58 2.16
N ILE A 214 -5.42 -17.91 1.15
CA ILE A 214 -5.21 -17.05 -0.02
C ILE A 214 -6.35 -17.16 -1.03
N GLU A 215 -6.99 -18.33 -1.19
CA GLU A 215 -8.15 -18.53 -2.08
C GLU A 215 -9.39 -17.75 -1.62
N ALA A 216 -9.52 -17.48 -0.31
CA ALA A 216 -10.63 -16.70 0.23
C ALA A 216 -10.47 -15.18 0.07
N ALA A 217 -9.28 -14.71 -0.32
CA ALA A 217 -8.93 -13.31 -0.48
C ALA A 217 -8.83 -12.85 -1.95
N ALA A 218 -8.94 -13.78 -2.91
CA ALA A 218 -9.06 -13.54 -4.35
C ALA A 218 -10.53 -13.36 -4.76
#